data_AF-A0AAV8F8L9-F1
#
_entry.id   AF-A0AAV8F8L9-F1
#
_cell.length_a   1.000
_cell.length_b   1.000
_cell.length_c   1.000
_cell.angle_alpha   90.00
_cell.angle_beta   90.00
_cell.angle_gamma   90.00
#
_symmetry.space_group_name_H-M   'P 1'
#
loop_
_entity.id
_entity.type
_entity.pdbx_description
1 polymer ?
#
loop_
_entity_poly.entity_id
_entity_poly.type
_entity_poly.pdbx_seq_one_letter_code
_entity_poly.pdbx_strand_id
1 'polypeptide(L)'
;MGENLYKRIEKECEVHISAKLSALVGQSPDLVKFLTLTLNVCSVWDLGLQLFRKHLKLAPEVEQRIVTGILSLIESERLGAVVDTTLLSHLLKMFTALRMYTESFEKPFLENTSEFYSIESIKYMQQSDIPDYLRHVEKRLYNEDKRCKLYLEANTRKPLFAIAEKQLLEQHSSAILEKGFVMLIEAKQVNDLQRMYTLFKRVNALELLRKALSSYIRGTGEGTVMDGEKDKESVPFLLEFKSSLDMILEQSFFKDEAFSSITKDSFEHLINLRQLYQTKFLVTVTIELAPENSLLCRNMGIDTMA
;
A
#
# COMPACT_ATOMS: atom_id res chain seq x y z
N MET A 1 30.01 -25.48 35.89
CA MET A 1 28.66 -26.06 36.11
C MET A 1 27.98 -26.51 34.80
N GLY A 2 28.08 -25.78 33.68
CA GLY A 2 27.43 -26.13 32.41
C GLY A 2 27.83 -27.48 31.78
N GLU A 3 29.13 -27.86 31.85
CA GLU A 3 29.60 -29.16 31.33
C GLU A 3 28.97 -30.38 32.02
N ASN A 4 28.52 -30.25 33.27
CA ASN A 4 27.92 -31.35 34.03
C ASN A 4 26.44 -31.55 33.61
N LEU A 5 25.71 -30.45 33.36
CA LEU A 5 24.31 -30.52 32.93
C LEU A 5 24.17 -31.05 31.50
N TYR A 6 25.02 -30.60 30.58
CA TYR A 6 25.00 -31.08 29.19
C TYR A 6 25.24 -32.59 29.13
N LYS A 7 26.29 -33.08 29.78
CA LYS A 7 26.61 -34.52 29.88
C LYS A 7 25.49 -35.33 30.54
N ARG A 8 24.77 -34.74 31.51
CA ARG A 8 23.64 -35.40 32.17
C ARG A 8 22.42 -35.48 31.25
N ILE A 9 22.09 -34.42 30.52
CA ILE A 9 21.02 -34.42 29.53
C ILE A 9 21.35 -35.41 28.41
N GLU A 10 22.57 -35.38 27.89
CA GLU A 10 23.07 -36.31 26.87
C GLU A 10 22.87 -37.76 27.31
N LYS A 11 23.33 -38.12 28.52
CA LYS A 11 23.18 -39.47 29.07
C LYS A 11 21.71 -39.91 29.21
N GLU A 12 20.84 -39.04 29.73
CA GLU A 12 19.41 -39.37 29.86
C GLU A 12 18.73 -39.51 28.49
N CYS A 13 19.13 -38.70 27.51
CA CYS A 13 18.65 -38.80 26.13
C CYS A 13 19.11 -40.11 25.46
N GLU A 14 20.39 -40.47 25.59
CA GLU A 14 20.94 -41.73 25.06
C GLU A 14 20.19 -42.94 25.61
N VAL A 15 19.97 -42.99 26.93
CA VAL A 15 19.24 -44.08 27.58
C VAL A 15 17.80 -44.14 27.06
N HIS A 16 17.12 -43.00 26.96
CA HIS A 16 15.73 -42.95 26.49
C HIS A 16 15.60 -43.38 25.02
N ILE A 17 16.46 -42.85 24.15
CA ILE A 17 16.46 -43.16 22.71
C ILE A 17 16.78 -44.64 22.50
N SER A 18 17.82 -45.16 23.15
CA SER A 18 18.21 -46.58 23.04
C SER A 18 17.09 -47.51 23.52
N ALA A 19 16.44 -47.21 24.65
CA ALA A 19 15.32 -48.01 25.15
C ALA A 19 14.12 -48.00 24.19
N LYS A 20 13.78 -46.83 23.61
CA LYS A 20 12.67 -46.71 22.65
C LYS A 20 12.95 -47.41 21.33
N LEU A 21 14.17 -47.31 20.80
CA LEU A 21 14.57 -48.02 19.58
C LEU A 21 14.56 -49.54 19.79
N SER A 22 15.10 -50.02 20.91
CA SER A 22 15.07 -51.45 21.28
C SER A 22 13.63 -51.97 21.42
N ALA A 23 12.73 -51.16 21.98
CA ALA A 23 11.33 -51.54 22.12
C ALA A 23 10.58 -51.69 20.78
N LEU A 24 11.07 -51.07 19.69
CA LEU A 24 10.47 -51.17 18.35
C LEU A 24 10.89 -52.45 17.60
N VAL A 25 12.01 -53.07 18.00
CA VAL A 25 12.53 -54.28 17.35
C VAL A 25 11.52 -55.43 17.52
N GLY A 26 10.99 -55.94 16.39
CA GLY A 26 10.10 -57.10 16.36
C GLY A 26 8.61 -56.83 16.65
N GLN A 27 8.17 -55.57 16.79
CA GLN A 27 6.77 -55.27 17.15
C GLN A 27 5.74 -55.53 16.04
N SER A 28 6.11 -55.43 14.77
CA SER A 28 5.18 -55.77 13.69
C SER A 28 5.89 -56.08 12.37
N PRO A 29 5.49 -57.15 11.65
CA PRO A 29 5.90 -57.38 10.26
C PRO A 29 5.12 -56.51 9.26
N ASP A 30 4.01 -55.91 9.68
CA ASP A 30 3.21 -54.98 8.87
C ASP A 30 3.85 -53.58 8.91
N LEU A 31 4.31 -53.12 7.75
CA LEU A 31 5.05 -51.87 7.61
C LEU A 31 4.22 -50.65 8.03
N VAL A 32 2.92 -50.62 7.77
CA VAL A 32 2.05 -49.49 8.12
C VAL A 32 1.82 -49.44 9.63
N LYS A 33 1.62 -50.59 10.27
CA LYS A 33 1.51 -50.69 11.73
C LYS A 33 2.82 -50.34 12.43
N PHE A 34 3.96 -50.79 11.89
CA PHE A 34 5.28 -50.42 12.39
C PHE A 34 5.52 -48.91 12.32
N LEU A 35 5.22 -48.27 11.18
CA LEU A 35 5.35 -46.82 11.03
C LEU A 35 4.45 -46.05 12.02
N THR A 36 3.24 -46.55 12.28
CA THR A 36 2.33 -45.96 13.29
C THR A 36 2.90 -46.03 14.72
N LEU A 37 3.59 -47.13 15.07
CA LEU A 37 4.25 -47.29 16.36
C LEU A 37 5.44 -46.33 16.52
N THR A 38 6.17 -46.04 15.43
CA THR A 38 7.27 -45.06 15.42
C THR A 38 6.79 -43.62 15.56
N LEU A 39 5.55 -43.31 15.16
CA LEU A 39 4.96 -41.96 15.27
C LEU A 39 4.49 -41.60 16.70
N ASN A 40 4.21 -42.60 17.55
CA ASN A 40 3.68 -42.39 18.91
C ASN A 40 4.75 -42.07 19.97
N VAL A 41 6.01 -41.89 19.57
CA VAL A 41 7.09 -41.46 20.46
C VAL A 41 7.34 -39.97 20.23
N CYS A 42 6.97 -39.12 21.18
CA CYS A 42 7.44 -37.73 21.18
C CYS A 42 8.96 -37.77 21.13
N SER A 43 9.55 -37.14 20.11
CA SER A 43 10.99 -37.12 19.98
C SER A 43 11.61 -36.36 21.16
N VAL A 44 12.85 -36.69 21.53
CA VAL A 44 13.63 -35.91 22.52
C VAL A 44 13.68 -34.42 22.13
N TRP A 45 13.67 -34.14 20.82
CA TRP A 45 13.57 -32.81 20.26
C TRP A 45 12.25 -32.10 20.64
N ASP A 46 11.10 -32.74 20.41
CA ASP A 46 9.79 -32.18 20.74
C ASP A 46 9.63 -31.97 22.24
N LEU A 47 10.13 -32.91 23.06
CA LEU A 47 10.14 -32.77 24.52
C LEU A 47 10.98 -31.57 24.96
N GLY A 48 12.17 -31.40 24.37
CA GLY A 48 13.05 -30.26 24.64
C GLY A 48 12.38 -28.92 24.31
N LEU A 49 11.74 -28.82 23.15
CA LEU A 49 10.98 -27.62 22.75
C LEU A 49 9.79 -27.35 23.69
N GLN A 50 9.05 -28.40 24.08
CA GLN A 50 7.93 -28.26 25.01
C GLN A 50 8.38 -27.78 26.40
N LEU A 51 9.47 -28.35 26.94
CA LEU A 51 10.05 -27.93 28.21
C LEU A 51 10.56 -26.49 28.13
N PHE A 52 11.30 -26.13 27.07
CA PHE A 52 11.78 -24.77 26.88
C PHE A 52 10.62 -23.78 26.78
N ARG A 53 9.61 -24.07 25.96
CA ARG A 53 8.39 -23.26 25.84
C ARG A 53 7.72 -23.08 27.20
N LYS A 54 7.53 -24.17 27.95
CA LYS A 54 6.90 -24.15 29.28
C LYS A 54 7.67 -23.24 30.23
N HIS A 55 8.99 -23.40 30.32
CA HIS A 55 9.80 -22.60 31.24
C HIS A 55 9.95 -21.13 30.80
N LEU A 56 9.99 -20.86 29.49
CA LEU A 56 9.97 -19.50 28.97
C LEU A 56 8.66 -18.78 29.32
N LYS A 57 7.51 -19.46 29.16
CA LYS A 57 6.20 -18.92 29.57
C LYS A 57 6.08 -18.68 31.08
N LEU A 58 6.81 -19.45 31.91
CA LEU A 58 6.89 -19.23 33.36
C LEU A 58 7.81 -18.06 33.73
N ALA A 59 8.61 -17.56 32.79
CA ALA A 59 9.53 -16.44 32.96
C ALA A 59 9.18 -15.29 31.99
N PRO A 60 8.00 -14.64 32.14
CA PRO A 60 7.50 -13.64 31.19
C PRO A 60 8.45 -12.44 31.01
N GLU A 61 9.21 -12.08 32.04
CA GLU A 61 10.23 -11.02 31.95
C GLU A 61 11.30 -11.32 30.89
N VAL A 62 11.70 -12.58 30.75
CA VAL A 62 12.69 -13.01 29.76
C VAL A 62 12.09 -12.98 28.36
N GLU A 63 10.88 -13.55 28.20
CA GLU A 63 10.15 -13.53 26.94
C GLU A 63 9.94 -12.10 26.43
N GLN A 64 9.40 -11.22 27.28
CA GLN A 64 9.16 -9.82 26.95
C GLN A 64 10.45 -9.10 26.59
N ARG A 65 11.53 -9.31 27.33
CA ARG A 65 12.82 -8.67 27.03
C ARG A 65 13.39 -9.11 25.69
N ILE A 66 13.23 -10.38 25.31
CA ILE A 66 13.63 -10.87 23.99
C ILE A 66 12.76 -10.23 22.91
N VAL A 67 11.43 -10.24 23.06
CA VAL A 67 10.51 -9.63 22.08
C VAL A 67 10.79 -8.15 21.91
N THR A 68 10.86 -7.38 23.00
CA THR A 68 11.19 -5.94 22.97
C THR A 68 12.55 -5.69 22.33
N GLY A 69 13.55 -6.53 22.60
CA GLY A 69 14.86 -6.45 21.96
C GLY A 69 14.80 -6.65 20.45
N ILE A 70 14.06 -7.67 19.99
CA ILE A 70 13.83 -7.92 18.55
C ILE A 70 13.13 -6.72 17.90
N LEU A 71 12.07 -6.20 18.51
CA LEU A 71 11.32 -5.05 17.99
C LEU A 71 12.19 -3.80 17.90
N SER A 72 12.98 -3.50 18.94
CA SER A 72 13.90 -2.36 18.95
C SER A 72 14.98 -2.46 17.88
N LEU A 73 15.50 -3.65 17.61
CA LEU A 73 16.45 -3.88 16.50
C LEU A 73 15.77 -3.64 15.14
N ILE A 74 14.55 -4.12 14.94
CA ILE A 74 13.82 -3.90 13.67
C ILE A 74 13.52 -2.40 13.48
N GLU A 75 13.12 -1.70 14.53
CA GLU A 75 12.90 -0.25 14.50
C GLU A 75 14.20 0.50 14.17
N SER A 76 15.31 0.14 14.80
CA SER A 76 16.63 0.71 14.52
C SER A 76 17.04 0.49 13.06
N GLU A 77 16.78 -0.71 12.52
CA GLU A 77 17.00 -1.02 11.10
C GLU A 77 16.13 -0.14 10.18
N ARG A 78 14.86 0.12 10.54
CA ARG A 78 14.00 1.06 9.80
C ARG A 78 14.53 2.49 9.83
N LEU A 79 15.24 2.88 10.89
CA LEU A 79 15.90 4.18 11.00
C LEU A 79 17.26 4.22 10.28
N GLY A 80 17.68 3.12 9.66
CA GLY A 80 18.90 3.03 8.85
C GLY A 80 20.13 2.50 9.61
N ALA A 81 19.96 2.02 10.84
CA ALA A 81 21.05 1.37 11.56
C ALA A 81 21.38 0.01 10.95
N VAL A 82 22.67 -0.37 11.00
CA VAL A 82 23.10 -1.72 10.65
C VAL A 82 22.83 -2.62 11.85
N VAL A 83 22.05 -3.69 11.64
CA VAL A 83 21.67 -4.65 12.69
C VAL A 83 22.15 -6.05 12.34
N ASP A 84 22.35 -6.89 13.36
CA ASP A 84 22.66 -8.30 13.17
C ASP A 84 21.41 -9.07 12.74
N THR A 85 21.21 -9.19 11.42
CA THR A 85 20.10 -9.93 10.82
C THR A 85 20.17 -11.43 11.08
N THR A 86 21.37 -11.96 11.36
CA THR A 86 21.58 -13.38 11.69
C THR A 86 21.03 -13.68 13.08
N LEU A 87 21.31 -12.80 14.05
CA LEU A 87 20.72 -12.89 15.38
C LEU A 87 19.18 -12.82 15.33
N LEU A 88 18.62 -11.86 14.59
CA LEU A 88 17.16 -11.75 14.39
C LEU A 88 16.58 -13.04 13.79
N SER A 89 17.20 -13.57 12.74
CA SER A 89 16.78 -14.81 12.10
C SER A 89 16.78 -15.99 13.06
N HIS A 90 17.82 -16.16 13.88
CA HIS A 90 17.90 -17.25 14.84
C HIS A 90 16.86 -17.14 15.95
N LEU A 91 16.66 -15.93 16.50
CA LEU A 91 15.65 -15.71 17.54
C LEU A 91 14.24 -15.97 17.00
N LEU A 92 13.91 -15.47 15.81
CA LEU A 92 12.58 -15.68 15.24
C LEU A 92 12.33 -17.14 14.88
N LYS A 93 13.33 -17.85 14.34
CA LYS A 93 13.27 -19.31 14.12
C LYS A 93 13.06 -20.09 15.42
N MET A 94 13.67 -19.64 16.52
CA MET A 94 13.41 -20.21 17.85
C MET A 94 11.94 -20.01 18.25
N PHE A 95 11.37 -18.81 18.11
CA PHE A 95 9.95 -18.56 18.38
C PHE A 95 9.03 -19.40 17.49
N THR A 96 9.38 -19.62 16.22
CA THR A 96 8.64 -20.51 15.31
C THR A 96 8.69 -21.97 15.78
N ALA A 97 9.88 -22.47 16.11
CA ALA A 97 10.06 -23.85 16.62
C ALA A 97 9.29 -24.08 17.92
N LEU A 98 9.26 -23.09 18.82
CA LEU A 98 8.50 -23.12 20.07
C LEU A 98 6.99 -22.90 19.89
N ARG A 99 6.52 -22.65 18.67
CA ARG A 99 5.11 -22.32 18.36
C ARG A 99 4.61 -21.09 19.15
N MET A 100 5.49 -20.11 19.33
CA MET A 100 5.22 -18.84 20.04
C MET A 100 5.24 -17.62 19.11
N TYR A 101 5.71 -17.77 17.87
CA TYR A 101 5.87 -16.66 16.91
C TYR A 101 4.62 -15.77 16.79
N THR A 102 3.46 -16.35 16.47
CA THR A 102 2.23 -15.56 16.23
C THR A 102 1.68 -14.91 17.51
N GLU A 103 1.74 -15.60 18.66
CA GLU A 103 1.17 -15.10 19.92
C GLU A 103 2.07 -14.06 20.60
N SER A 104 3.39 -14.31 20.63
CA SER A 104 4.35 -13.53 21.41
C SER A 104 5.07 -12.46 20.59
N PHE A 105 5.25 -12.64 19.28
CA PHE A 105 6.04 -11.73 18.44
C PHE A 105 5.21 -11.03 17.35
N GLU A 106 4.47 -11.78 16.52
CA GLU A 106 3.85 -11.22 15.31
C GLU A 106 2.83 -10.12 15.63
N LYS A 107 1.99 -10.32 16.65
CA LYS A 107 1.03 -9.31 17.10
C LYS A 107 1.70 -8.00 17.53
N PRO A 108 2.61 -7.98 18.52
CA PRO A 108 3.27 -6.73 18.92
C PRO A 108 4.17 -6.16 17.82
N PHE A 109 4.72 -7.00 16.93
CA PHE A 109 5.45 -6.53 15.74
C PHE A 109 4.57 -5.72 14.79
N LEU A 110 3.38 -6.22 14.49
CA LEU A 110 2.42 -5.55 13.62
C LEU A 110 1.89 -4.26 14.26
N GLU A 111 1.63 -4.27 15.58
CA GLU A 111 1.21 -3.09 16.34
C GLU A 111 2.29 -1.99 16.33
N ASN A 112 3.52 -2.32 16.70
CA ASN A 112 4.65 -1.37 16.68
C ASN A 112 4.92 -0.87 15.25
N THR A 113 4.76 -1.71 14.23
CA THR A 113 4.88 -1.29 12.84
C THR A 113 3.78 -0.31 12.43
N SER A 114 2.55 -0.52 12.89
CA SER A 114 1.44 0.39 12.63
C SER A 114 1.69 1.77 13.25
N GLU A 115 2.17 1.81 14.50
CA GLU A 115 2.52 3.06 15.19
C GLU A 115 3.68 3.77 14.50
N PHE A 116 4.75 3.04 14.17
CA PHE A 116 5.91 3.57 13.46
C PHE A 116 5.52 4.27 12.15
N TYR A 117 4.75 3.59 11.30
CA TYR A 117 4.35 4.17 10.00
C TYR A 117 3.29 5.25 10.12
N SER A 118 2.45 5.22 11.16
CA SER A 118 1.50 6.32 11.44
C SER A 118 2.26 7.61 11.76
N ILE A 119 3.26 7.56 12.63
CA ILE A 119 4.08 8.73 12.99
C ILE A 119 4.94 9.19 11.80
N GLU A 120 5.58 8.24 11.10
CA GLU A 120 6.45 8.55 9.97
C GLU A 120 5.68 9.21 8.81
N SER A 121 4.51 8.68 8.45
CA SER A 121 3.70 9.21 7.35
C SER A 121 3.31 10.67 7.58
N ILE A 122 2.83 11.01 8.78
CA ILE A 122 2.46 12.38 9.16
C ILE A 122 3.67 13.31 9.04
N LYS A 123 4.82 12.89 9.60
CA LYS A 123 6.05 13.69 9.56
C LYS A 123 6.49 13.97 8.11
N TYR A 124 6.55 12.95 7.26
CA TYR A 124 6.99 13.11 5.88
C TYR A 124 5.98 13.88 5.02
N MET A 125 4.67 13.70 5.21
CA MET A 125 3.61 14.49 4.54
C MET A 125 3.65 15.99 4.86
N GLN A 126 4.30 16.37 5.97
CA GLN A 126 4.50 17.78 6.36
C GLN A 126 5.83 18.35 5.85
N GLN A 127 6.87 17.51 5.73
CA GLN A 127 8.25 17.94 5.51
C GLN A 127 8.74 17.75 4.07
N SER A 128 8.01 16.99 3.25
CA SER A 128 8.41 16.63 1.88
C SER A 128 7.34 17.04 0.87
N ASP A 129 7.75 17.23 -0.38
CA ASP A 129 6.79 17.32 -1.48
C ASP A 129 6.19 15.93 -1.81
N ILE A 130 5.15 15.91 -2.64
CA ILE A 130 4.45 14.67 -2.98
C ILE A 130 5.32 13.69 -3.79
N PRO A 131 6.12 14.11 -4.79
CA PRO A 131 7.11 13.23 -5.44
C PRO A 131 8.05 12.52 -4.46
N ASP A 132 8.68 13.25 -3.55
CA ASP A 132 9.60 12.71 -2.54
C ASP A 132 8.87 11.78 -1.59
N TYR A 133 7.67 12.15 -1.16
CA TYR A 133 6.82 11.31 -0.30
C TYR A 133 6.51 9.96 -0.97
N LEU A 134 6.03 9.96 -2.21
CA LEU A 134 5.69 8.72 -2.92
C LEU A 134 6.92 7.84 -3.15
N ARG A 135 8.08 8.43 -3.46
CA ARG A 135 9.36 7.69 -3.56
C ARG A 135 9.77 7.10 -2.21
N HIS A 136 9.55 7.82 -1.11
CA HIS A 136 9.77 7.30 0.24
C HIS A 136 8.89 6.08 0.53
N VAL A 137 7.60 6.15 0.19
CA VAL A 137 6.67 5.02 0.37
C VAL A 137 7.12 3.78 -0.41
N GLU A 138 7.51 3.91 -1.68
CA GLU A 138 8.04 2.79 -2.47
C GLU A 138 9.26 2.15 -1.79
N LYS A 139 10.20 2.99 -1.31
CA LYS A 139 11.38 2.53 -0.59
C LYS A 139 11.01 1.77 0.68
N ARG A 140 10.02 2.24 1.45
CA ARG A 140 9.53 1.56 2.66
C ARG A 140 8.94 0.19 2.32
N LEU A 141 8.07 0.10 1.33
CA LEU A 141 7.47 -1.16 0.90
C LEU A 141 8.53 -2.16 0.39
N TYR A 142 9.54 -1.69 -0.33
CA TYR A 142 10.66 -2.52 -0.76
C TYR A 142 11.50 -3.03 0.40
N ASN A 143 11.77 -2.19 1.40
CA ASN A 143 12.51 -2.60 2.60
C ASN A 143 11.74 -3.63 3.43
N GLU A 144 10.41 -3.49 3.56
CA GLU A 144 9.58 -4.52 4.21
C GLU A 144 9.55 -5.84 3.42
N ASP A 145 9.57 -5.80 2.08
CA ASP A 145 9.70 -7.02 1.27
C ASP A 145 11.02 -7.76 1.54
N LYS A 146 12.12 -7.01 1.62
CA LYS A 146 13.43 -7.56 1.99
C LYS A 146 13.40 -8.17 3.38
N ARG A 147 12.83 -7.46 4.35
CA ARG A 147 12.70 -7.93 5.73
C ARG A 147 11.94 -9.25 5.81
N CYS A 148 10.83 -9.36 5.08
CA CYS A 148 10.05 -10.59 4.98
C CYS A 148 10.90 -11.77 4.49
N LYS A 149 11.75 -11.53 3.50
CA LYS A 149 12.59 -12.58 2.89
C LYS A 149 13.79 -12.97 3.76
N LEU A 150 14.29 -12.05 4.58
CA LEU A 150 15.51 -12.26 5.36
C LEU A 150 15.26 -13.04 6.66
N TYR A 151 14.23 -12.67 7.43
CA TYR A 151 14.09 -13.22 8.79
C TYR A 151 12.67 -13.35 9.35
N LEU A 152 11.62 -12.89 8.66
CA LEU A 152 10.24 -13.08 9.13
C LEU A 152 9.63 -14.39 8.57
N GLU A 153 8.57 -14.87 9.23
CA GLU A 153 7.77 -15.97 8.70
C GLU A 153 6.93 -15.52 7.49
N ALA A 154 6.69 -16.45 6.56
CA ALA A 154 6.00 -16.15 5.31
C ALA A 154 4.56 -15.64 5.50
N ASN A 155 3.88 -16.08 6.56
CA ASN A 155 2.52 -15.66 6.90
C ASN A 155 2.45 -14.19 7.36
N THR A 156 3.54 -13.61 7.85
CA THR A 156 3.60 -12.20 8.29
C THR A 156 3.61 -11.21 7.14
N ARG A 157 4.02 -11.64 5.94
CA ARG A 157 4.16 -10.74 4.79
C ARG A 157 2.85 -10.01 4.45
N LYS A 158 1.73 -10.75 4.34
CA LYS A 158 0.44 -10.16 3.97
C LYS A 158 -0.05 -9.11 4.98
N PRO A 159 -0.13 -9.39 6.29
CA PRO A 159 -0.58 -8.38 7.27
C PRO A 159 0.40 -7.20 7.38
N LEU A 160 1.71 -7.44 7.29
CA LEU A 160 2.71 -6.36 7.32
C LEU A 160 2.52 -5.35 6.18
N PHE A 161 2.33 -5.83 4.95
CA PHE A 161 2.08 -4.96 3.80
C PHE A 161 0.76 -4.20 3.95
N ALA A 162 -0.31 -4.87 4.41
CA ALA A 162 -1.59 -4.20 4.64
C ALA A 162 -1.47 -3.05 5.65
N ILE A 163 -0.68 -3.21 6.71
CA ILE A 163 -0.43 -2.14 7.68
C ILE A 163 0.38 -1.01 7.06
N ALA A 164 1.49 -1.32 6.36
CA ALA A 164 2.32 -0.30 5.74
C ALA A 164 1.53 0.51 4.69
N GLU A 165 0.77 -0.16 3.82
CA GLU A 165 -0.06 0.48 2.80
C GLU A 165 -1.18 1.32 3.43
N LYS A 166 -1.83 0.84 4.49
CA LYS A 166 -2.85 1.61 5.20
C LYS A 166 -2.27 2.89 5.82
N GLN A 167 -1.17 2.78 6.55
CA GLN A 167 -0.59 3.91 7.29
C GLN A 167 0.10 4.92 6.36
N LEU A 168 0.78 4.46 5.31
CA LEU A 168 1.53 5.33 4.40
C LEU A 168 0.69 5.88 3.24
N LEU A 169 -0.37 5.20 2.80
CA LEU A 169 -1.12 5.59 1.59
C LEU A 169 -2.60 5.80 1.86
N GLU A 170 -3.31 4.80 2.38
CA GLU A 170 -4.78 4.84 2.49
C GLU A 170 -5.26 6.04 3.30
N GLN A 171 -4.66 6.27 4.48
CA GLN A 171 -5.02 7.39 5.36
C GLN A 171 -4.74 8.77 4.77
N HIS A 172 -3.78 8.87 3.84
CA HIS A 172 -3.30 10.14 3.28
C HIS A 172 -3.75 10.36 1.83
N SER A 173 -4.55 9.45 1.26
CA SER A 173 -4.87 9.45 -0.17
C SER A 173 -5.48 10.77 -0.65
N SER A 174 -6.41 11.36 0.11
CA SER A 174 -6.99 12.66 -0.21
C SER A 174 -5.94 13.79 -0.14
N ALA A 175 -5.16 13.84 0.94
CA ALA A 175 -4.14 14.87 1.14
C ALA A 175 -3.02 14.82 0.08
N ILE A 176 -2.65 13.62 -0.38
CA ILE A 176 -1.71 13.42 -1.48
C ILE A 176 -2.24 14.04 -2.77
N LEU A 177 -3.52 13.82 -3.10
CA LEU A 177 -4.14 14.38 -4.29
C LEU A 177 -4.27 15.89 -4.20
N GLU A 178 -4.78 16.41 -3.08
CA GLU A 178 -4.99 17.84 -2.85
C GLU A 178 -3.68 18.64 -2.95
N LYS A 179 -2.57 18.12 -2.41
CA LYS A 179 -1.29 18.81 -2.41
C LYS A 179 -0.47 18.63 -3.69
N GLY A 180 -0.62 17.49 -4.38
CA GLY A 180 0.33 17.07 -5.41
C GLY A 180 -0.24 16.91 -6.79
N PHE A 181 -1.49 16.44 -6.93
CA PHE A 181 -1.96 15.92 -8.22
C PHE A 181 -1.94 16.98 -9.34
N VAL A 182 -2.47 18.17 -9.06
CA VAL A 182 -2.49 19.29 -10.03
C VAL A 182 -1.07 19.73 -10.40
N MET A 183 -0.17 19.85 -9.42
CA MET A 183 1.22 20.19 -9.67
C MET A 183 1.90 19.18 -10.61
N LEU A 184 1.68 17.88 -10.39
CA LEU A 184 2.29 16.83 -11.22
C LEU A 184 1.74 16.81 -12.64
N ILE A 185 0.43 17.02 -12.81
CA ILE A 185 -0.21 16.96 -14.12
C ILE A 185 0.17 18.18 -14.98
N GLU A 186 0.22 19.37 -14.38
CA GLU A 186 0.62 20.61 -15.07
C GLU A 186 2.11 20.61 -15.44
N ALA A 187 2.96 20.11 -14.54
CA ALA A 187 4.39 19.94 -14.80
C ALA A 187 4.71 18.74 -15.72
N LYS A 188 3.70 17.99 -16.18
CA LYS A 188 3.82 16.79 -17.02
C LYS A 188 4.83 15.78 -16.44
N GLN A 189 4.84 15.60 -15.12
CA GLN A 189 5.73 14.66 -14.41
C GLN A 189 5.23 13.22 -14.54
N VAL A 190 5.41 12.64 -15.73
CA VAL A 190 4.92 11.29 -16.09
C VAL A 190 5.35 10.21 -15.10
N ASN A 191 6.62 10.20 -14.68
CA ASN A 191 7.14 9.16 -13.79
C ASN A 191 6.48 9.21 -12.39
N ASP A 192 6.25 10.41 -11.86
CA ASP A 192 5.64 10.59 -10.54
C ASP A 192 4.13 10.33 -10.59
N LEU A 193 3.45 10.66 -11.69
CA LEU A 193 2.07 10.27 -11.94
C LEU A 193 1.91 8.75 -12.07
N GLN A 194 2.84 8.08 -12.76
CA GLN A 194 2.86 6.61 -12.87
C GLN A 194 3.03 5.94 -11.51
N ARG A 195 3.92 6.50 -10.68
CA ARG A 195 4.11 6.07 -9.29
C ARG A 195 2.84 6.26 -8.47
N MET A 196 2.22 7.43 -8.55
CA MET A 196 0.96 7.73 -7.88
C MET A 196 -0.13 6.72 -8.26
N TYR A 197 -0.31 6.44 -9.56
CA TYR A 197 -1.29 5.43 -10.02
C TYR A 197 -0.99 4.04 -9.46
N THR A 198 0.27 3.61 -9.55
CA THR A 198 0.68 2.28 -9.07
C THR A 198 0.46 2.12 -7.57
N LEU A 199 0.78 3.15 -6.77
CA LEU A 199 0.57 3.14 -5.32
C LEU A 199 -0.91 3.20 -4.95
N PHE A 200 -1.71 4.04 -5.62
CA PHE A 200 -3.15 4.14 -5.36
C PHE A 200 -3.90 2.86 -5.72
N LYS A 201 -3.42 2.12 -6.73
CA LYS A 201 -3.95 0.79 -7.06
C LYS A 201 -3.80 -0.20 -5.91
N ARG A 202 -2.73 -0.12 -5.12
CA ARG A 202 -2.47 -1.04 -3.99
C ARG A 202 -3.48 -0.87 -2.85
N VAL A 203 -3.94 0.37 -2.63
CA VAL A 203 -4.93 0.71 -1.59
C VAL A 203 -6.34 0.90 -2.13
N ASN A 204 -6.63 0.44 -3.35
CA ASN A 204 -7.94 0.59 -4.00
C ASN A 204 -8.46 2.05 -4.06
N ALA A 205 -7.56 3.03 -4.12
CA ALA A 205 -7.89 4.46 -4.12
C ALA A 205 -8.00 5.08 -5.53
N LEU A 206 -8.00 4.27 -6.60
CA LEU A 206 -8.06 4.76 -7.98
C LEU A 206 -9.32 5.61 -8.28
N GLU A 207 -10.41 5.39 -7.57
CA GLU A 207 -11.61 6.21 -7.70
C GLU A 207 -11.39 7.66 -7.26
N LEU A 208 -10.60 7.88 -6.19
CA LEU A 208 -10.23 9.24 -5.76
C LEU A 208 -9.36 9.93 -6.82
N LEU A 209 -8.41 9.19 -7.40
CA LEU A 209 -7.54 9.69 -8.45
C LEU A 209 -8.34 10.04 -9.73
N ARG A 210 -9.35 9.23 -10.11
CA ARG A 210 -10.26 9.55 -11.22
C ARG A 210 -11.07 10.81 -10.96
N LYS A 211 -11.60 11.00 -9.75
CA LYS A 211 -12.32 12.21 -9.36
C LYS A 211 -11.42 13.44 -9.43
N ALA A 212 -10.19 13.35 -8.93
CA ALA A 212 -9.21 14.42 -9.03
C ALA A 212 -8.90 14.77 -10.49
N LEU A 213 -8.70 13.77 -11.36
CA LEU A 213 -8.51 13.98 -12.80
C LEU A 213 -9.72 14.68 -13.44
N SER A 214 -10.94 14.21 -13.19
CA SER A 214 -12.13 14.85 -13.77
C SER A 214 -12.29 16.29 -13.30
N SER A 215 -12.07 16.54 -12.01
CA SER A 215 -12.14 17.88 -11.43
C SER A 215 -11.10 18.82 -12.05
N TYR A 216 -9.87 18.32 -12.26
CA TYR A 216 -8.82 19.09 -12.93
C TYR A 216 -9.21 19.43 -14.37
N ILE A 217 -9.63 18.44 -15.16
CA ILE A 217 -10.02 18.65 -16.57
C ILE A 217 -11.13 19.68 -16.69
N ARG A 218 -12.18 19.54 -15.87
CA ARG A 218 -13.32 20.48 -15.87
C ARG A 218 -12.89 21.87 -15.43
N GLY A 219 -12.19 22.00 -14.31
CA GLY A 219 -11.78 23.30 -13.78
C GLY A 219 -10.86 24.08 -14.74
N THR A 220 -9.84 23.41 -15.29
CA THR A 220 -8.89 24.04 -16.24
C THR A 220 -9.56 24.35 -17.58
N GLY A 221 -10.43 23.46 -18.07
CA GLY A 221 -11.13 23.64 -19.33
C GLY A 221 -12.20 24.74 -19.27
N GLU A 222 -13.01 24.77 -18.21
CA GLU A 222 -14.10 25.75 -18.02
C GLU A 222 -13.54 27.17 -17.96
N GLY A 223 -12.46 27.40 -17.19
CA GLY A 223 -11.82 28.72 -17.10
C GLY A 223 -11.34 29.26 -18.45
N THR A 224 -10.98 28.39 -19.39
CA THR A 224 -10.53 28.79 -20.73
C THR A 224 -11.68 28.93 -21.74
N VAL A 225 -12.69 28.08 -21.64
CA VAL A 225 -13.87 28.09 -22.54
C VAL A 225 -14.81 29.26 -22.24
N MET A 226 -14.92 29.67 -20.98
CA MET A 226 -15.83 30.75 -20.55
C MET A 226 -15.21 32.15 -20.71
N ASP A 227 -13.92 32.24 -21.04
CA ASP A 227 -13.23 33.50 -21.30
C ASP A 227 -13.57 34.01 -22.72
N GLY A 228 -14.60 34.84 -22.81
CA GLY A 228 -15.18 35.32 -24.07
C GLY A 228 -14.23 36.12 -24.97
N GLU A 229 -13.13 36.65 -24.42
CA GLU A 229 -12.09 37.34 -25.20
C GLU A 229 -11.17 36.34 -25.95
N LYS A 230 -11.13 35.08 -25.51
CA LYS A 230 -10.22 34.03 -26.03
C LYS A 230 -10.91 32.97 -26.89
N ASP A 231 -12.12 33.19 -27.41
CA ASP A 231 -12.82 32.14 -28.20
C ASP A 231 -11.99 31.65 -29.40
N LYS A 232 -11.19 32.53 -30.03
CA LYS A 232 -10.26 32.16 -31.12
C LYS A 232 -9.09 31.27 -30.66
N GLU A 233 -8.68 31.38 -29.40
CA GLU A 233 -7.58 30.62 -28.80
C GLU A 233 -8.06 29.35 -28.06
N SER A 234 -9.37 29.25 -27.81
CA SER A 234 -9.99 28.14 -27.09
C SER A 234 -9.80 26.78 -27.79
N VAL A 235 -9.92 26.73 -29.12
CA VAL A 235 -9.79 25.47 -29.89
C VAL A 235 -8.34 24.96 -29.91
N PRO A 236 -7.32 25.77 -30.25
CA PRO A 236 -5.91 25.37 -30.13
C PRO A 236 -5.55 24.87 -28.74
N PHE A 237 -6.01 25.58 -27.69
CA PHE A 237 -5.78 25.18 -26.30
C PHE A 237 -6.38 23.81 -26.00
N LEU A 238 -7.66 23.57 -26.35
CA LEU A 238 -8.32 22.30 -26.07
C LEU A 238 -7.65 21.11 -26.79
N LEU A 239 -7.12 21.33 -28.00
CA LEU A 239 -6.37 20.31 -28.73
C LEU A 239 -5.05 19.97 -28.05
N GLU A 240 -4.27 20.98 -27.64
CA GLU A 240 -3.02 20.77 -26.91
C GLU A 240 -3.29 20.12 -25.54
N PHE A 241 -4.31 20.59 -24.83
CA PHE A 241 -4.72 20.06 -23.53
C PHE A 241 -5.12 18.59 -23.65
N LYS A 242 -5.92 18.24 -24.66
CA LYS A 242 -6.30 16.85 -24.95
C LYS A 242 -5.08 15.99 -25.26
N SER A 243 -4.17 16.47 -26.10
CA SER A 243 -2.94 15.77 -26.45
C SER A 243 -2.05 15.51 -25.22
N SER A 244 -1.92 16.50 -24.34
CA SER A 244 -1.18 16.36 -23.08
C SER A 244 -1.81 15.32 -22.16
N LEU A 245 -3.14 15.31 -22.05
CA LEU A 245 -3.85 14.32 -21.25
C LEU A 245 -3.74 12.91 -21.82
N ASP A 246 -3.87 12.76 -23.14
CA ASP A 246 -3.69 11.45 -23.81
C ASP A 246 -2.29 10.88 -23.57
N MET A 247 -1.25 11.72 -23.62
CA MET A 247 0.11 11.32 -23.27
C MET A 247 0.21 10.82 -21.83
N ILE A 248 -0.42 11.52 -20.88
CA ILE A 248 -0.43 11.12 -19.46
C ILE A 248 -1.21 9.82 -19.25
N LEU A 249 -2.37 9.67 -19.88
CA LEU A 249 -3.18 8.44 -19.84
C LEU A 249 -2.39 7.24 -20.35
N GLU A 250 -1.66 7.41 -21.46
CA GLU A 250 -0.86 6.35 -22.07
C GLU A 250 0.35 5.98 -21.21
N GLN A 251 1.14 6.96 -20.80
CA GLN A 251 2.43 6.72 -20.16
C GLN A 251 2.33 6.50 -18.64
N SER A 252 1.42 7.22 -17.96
CA SER A 252 1.31 7.20 -16.50
C SER A 252 0.23 6.24 -16.01
N PHE A 253 -0.92 6.19 -16.69
CA PHE A 253 -2.08 5.40 -16.27
C PHE A 253 -2.29 4.15 -17.12
N PHE A 254 -1.29 3.75 -17.92
CA PHE A 254 -1.26 2.51 -18.69
C PHE A 254 -2.49 2.27 -19.58
N LYS A 255 -3.07 3.34 -20.14
CA LYS A 255 -4.32 3.31 -20.92
C LYS A 255 -5.49 2.64 -20.18
N ASP A 256 -5.57 2.80 -18.86
CA ASP A 256 -6.69 2.33 -18.06
C ASP A 256 -8.02 2.85 -18.64
N GLU A 257 -8.94 1.93 -18.96
CA GLU A 257 -10.18 2.26 -19.66
C GLU A 257 -11.08 3.20 -18.84
N ALA A 258 -11.08 3.07 -17.51
CA ALA A 258 -11.88 3.93 -16.64
C ALA A 258 -11.34 5.36 -16.63
N PHE A 259 -10.01 5.52 -16.65
CA PHE A 259 -9.36 6.83 -16.80
C PHE A 259 -9.56 7.44 -18.20
N SER A 260 -9.63 6.60 -19.22
CA SER A 260 -9.94 7.02 -20.59
C SER A 260 -11.39 7.49 -20.72
N SER A 261 -12.35 6.78 -20.11
CA SER A 261 -13.76 7.16 -20.08
C SER A 261 -13.96 8.50 -19.37
N ILE A 262 -13.43 8.66 -18.15
CA ILE A 262 -13.62 9.90 -17.38
C ILE A 262 -13.03 11.12 -18.10
N THR A 263 -11.93 10.93 -18.84
CA THR A 263 -11.34 11.99 -19.67
C THR A 263 -12.26 12.33 -20.83
N LYS A 264 -12.80 11.35 -21.55
CA LYS A 264 -13.77 11.58 -22.64
C LYS A 264 -15.01 12.31 -22.13
N ASP A 265 -15.62 11.83 -21.05
CA ASP A 265 -16.82 12.40 -20.46
C ASP A 265 -16.59 13.85 -19.99
N SER A 266 -15.40 14.12 -19.43
CA SER A 266 -15.03 15.47 -19.00
C SER A 266 -14.81 16.41 -20.21
N PHE A 267 -14.25 15.93 -21.32
CA PHE A 267 -14.11 16.72 -22.55
C PHE A 267 -15.45 16.95 -23.25
N GLU A 268 -16.34 15.96 -23.28
CA GLU A 268 -17.68 16.11 -23.85
C GLU A 268 -18.44 17.21 -23.11
N HIS A 269 -18.34 17.24 -21.78
CA HIS A 269 -18.88 18.33 -20.97
C HIS A 269 -18.33 19.70 -21.39
N LEU A 270 -17.01 19.83 -21.58
CA LEU A 270 -16.39 21.09 -22.02
C LEU A 270 -16.86 21.54 -23.41
N ILE A 271 -16.99 20.60 -24.35
CA ILE A 271 -17.49 20.89 -25.71
C ILE A 271 -18.94 21.37 -25.66
N ASN A 272 -19.79 20.70 -24.88
CA ASN A 272 -21.19 21.10 -24.70
C ASN A 272 -21.32 22.47 -24.05
N LEU A 273 -20.51 22.76 -23.02
CA LEU A 273 -20.45 24.09 -22.41
C LEU A 273 -20.05 25.16 -23.44
N ARG A 274 -19.01 24.93 -24.23
CA ARG A 274 -18.58 25.87 -25.27
C ARG A 274 -19.71 26.19 -26.26
N GLN A 275 -20.41 25.15 -26.75
CA GLN A 275 -21.53 25.34 -27.66
C GLN A 275 -22.66 26.17 -27.04
N LEU A 276 -22.99 25.93 -25.77
CA LEU A 276 -23.98 26.72 -25.03
C LEU A 276 -23.54 28.18 -24.88
N TYR A 277 -22.27 28.43 -24.57
CA TYR A 277 -21.72 29.79 -24.47
C TYR A 277 -21.73 30.53 -25.80
N GLN A 278 -21.29 29.89 -26.90
CA GLN A 278 -21.34 30.49 -28.23
C GLN A 278 -22.77 30.81 -28.66
N THR A 279 -23.72 29.91 -28.38
CA THR A 279 -25.14 30.12 -28.69
C THR A 279 -25.70 31.29 -27.90
N LYS A 280 -25.42 31.38 -26.59
CA LYS A 280 -25.85 32.50 -25.74
C LYS A 280 -25.24 33.83 -26.19
N PHE A 281 -23.94 33.85 -26.46
CA PHE A 281 -23.25 35.07 -26.91
C PHE A 281 -23.82 35.59 -28.23
N LEU A 282 -24.04 34.71 -29.21
CA LEU A 282 -24.68 35.09 -30.49
C LEU A 282 -26.09 35.64 -30.29
N VAL A 283 -26.89 35.04 -29.39
CA VAL A 283 -28.23 35.53 -29.06
C VAL A 283 -28.15 36.93 -28.41
N THR A 284 -27.28 37.13 -27.43
CA THR A 284 -27.09 38.44 -26.76
C THR A 284 -26.66 39.52 -27.76
N VAL A 285 -25.66 39.25 -28.59
CA VAL A 285 -25.18 40.19 -29.63
C VAL A 285 -26.27 40.49 -30.66
N THR A 286 -27.07 39.49 -31.05
CA THR A 286 -28.19 39.70 -31.99
C THR A 286 -29.27 40.59 -31.37
N ILE A 287 -29.57 40.42 -30.09
CA ILE A 287 -30.52 41.27 -29.35
C ILE A 287 -30.00 42.70 -29.22
N GLU A 288 -28.70 42.89 -28.94
CA GLU A 288 -28.08 44.22 -28.80
C GLU A 288 -27.95 44.97 -30.12
N LEU A 289 -27.59 44.29 -31.22
CA LEU A 289 -27.39 44.91 -32.54
C LEU A 289 -28.69 45.11 -33.33
N ALA A 290 -29.75 44.37 -33.02
CA ALA A 290 -31.05 44.45 -33.70
C ALA A 290 -32.23 44.31 -32.71
N PRO A 291 -32.48 45.30 -31.85
CA PRO A 291 -33.55 45.23 -30.83
C PRO A 291 -34.96 45.10 -31.42
N GLU A 292 -35.16 45.50 -32.67
CA GLU A 292 -36.43 45.35 -33.41
C GLU A 292 -36.74 43.89 -33.80
N ASN A 293 -35.75 42.98 -33.78
CA ASN A 293 -35.95 41.55 -34.04
C ASN A 293 -36.38 40.75 -32.79
N SER A 294 -36.60 41.40 -31.65
CA SER A 294 -37.09 40.76 -30.41
C SER A 294 -38.42 40.00 -30.58
N LEU A 295 -39.26 40.42 -31.55
CA LEU A 295 -40.50 39.72 -31.92
C LEU A 295 -40.26 38.37 -32.63
N LEU A 296 -39.13 38.20 -33.33
CA LEU A 296 -38.74 36.92 -33.95
C LEU A 296 -38.25 35.92 -32.91
N CYS A 297 -37.57 36.38 -31.84
CA CYS A 297 -37.14 35.52 -30.73
C CYS A 297 -38.32 34.93 -29.94
N ARG A 298 -39.40 35.68 -29.74
CA ARG A 298 -40.65 35.17 -29.13
C ARG A 298 -41.33 34.08 -29.96
N ASN A 299 -41.25 34.17 -31.29
CA ASN A 299 -41.84 33.18 -32.19
C ASN A 299 -41.04 31.87 -32.28
N MET A 300 -39.79 31.84 -31.80
CA MET A 300 -38.95 30.64 -31.72
C MET A 300 -39.00 29.94 -30.35
N GLY A 301 -39.86 30.38 -29.41
CA GLY A 301 -40.04 29.71 -28.12
C GLY A 301 -38.86 29.82 -27.16
N ILE A 302 -38.00 30.82 -27.34
CA ILE A 302 -36.88 31.08 -26.43
C ILE A 302 -37.38 32.08 -25.38
N ASP A 303 -37.62 31.59 -24.16
CA ASP A 303 -37.94 32.45 -23.02
C ASP A 303 -36.74 33.35 -22.72
N THR A 304 -36.85 34.62 -23.09
CA THR A 304 -36.00 35.68 -22.56
C THR A 304 -36.41 35.92 -21.11
N MET A 305 -35.71 35.30 -20.17
CA MET A 305 -35.74 35.75 -18.77
C MET A 305 -35.00 37.09 -18.69
N ALA A 306 -35.76 38.13 -18.36
CA ALA A 306 -35.25 39.39 -17.85
C ALA A 306 -34.73 39.22 -16.43
#